data_AF-A0A2L0ESH4-F1
#
_entry.id   AF-A0A2L0ESH4-F1
#
_cell.length_a   1.000
_cell.length_b   1.000
_cell.length_c   1.000
_cell.angle_alpha   90.00
_cell.angle_beta   90.00
_cell.angle_gamma   90.00
#
_symmetry.space_group_name_H-M   'P 1'
#
loop_
_entity.id
_entity.type
_entity.pdbx_description
1 polymer ?
#
loop_
_entity_poly.entity_id
_entity_poly.type
_entity_poly.pdbx_seq_one_letter_code
_entity_poly.pdbx_strand_id
1 'polypeptide(L)'
;MDPAHFITAARVFEKRPDAPAMVLGRALKLYEVELSSVDLAVEEKLPPADRAVLQLAQALGAVTAADVRAYLGLGPELSPHIVARLTKIGLLRASSIAPRVTSARQVEHVQIDCEPGLSLTEAGAEALAAGARVIIRQRSLRLLMSADPLVVVSVLSRPMHARARGDLPLPPTEVPKPLQALDAVLRASRQARFEALGLDDTLTDIPGGERIEGRLLGCSLGAPYEVRLASENLEAWLLIAVHTAPMDPLTPRLHTAISRRGETELRPLVHIHPFAALPSWLHGLRDVDKILHDAGMRLLAPAALPPFPVLADGTQLLELLGPGDEPAPVWRALPDPGDGFLARVHLRGIPTSTEAAHDALFTFLSRRPNALRTGLARALAITWEKLCSFWSWSDAAPPDITTVHERLWAQPALRGVLCAGRLERDLVAPYLAEVRHD
;
A
#
# COMPACT_ATOMS: atom_id res chain seq x y z
N MET A 1 -16.12 -12.32 -7.30
CA MET A 1 -14.76 -11.92 -6.90
C MET A 1 -13.85 -12.15 -8.09
N ASP A 2 -13.01 -11.18 -8.44
CA ASP A 2 -12.25 -11.19 -9.69
C ASP A 2 -10.77 -11.60 -9.44
N PRO A 3 -10.33 -12.80 -9.85
CA PRO A 3 -8.93 -13.22 -9.74
C PRO A 3 -7.94 -12.27 -10.42
N ALA A 4 -8.38 -11.49 -11.42
CA ALA A 4 -7.52 -10.53 -12.11
C ALA A 4 -7.06 -9.38 -11.19
N HIS A 5 -7.90 -8.97 -10.25
CA HIS A 5 -7.53 -7.94 -9.27
C HIS A 5 -6.46 -8.45 -8.31
N PHE A 6 -6.60 -9.67 -7.78
CA PHE A 6 -5.56 -10.31 -6.98
C PHE A 6 -4.22 -10.38 -7.73
N ILE A 7 -4.23 -10.83 -8.99
CA ILE A 7 -2.99 -10.91 -9.81
C ILE A 7 -2.34 -9.53 -9.98
N THR A 8 -3.14 -8.50 -10.24
CA THR A 8 -2.65 -7.13 -10.40
C THR A 8 -2.01 -6.61 -9.12
N ALA A 9 -2.64 -6.86 -7.98
CA ALA A 9 -2.14 -6.41 -6.69
C ALA A 9 -0.90 -7.21 -6.24
N ALA A 10 -0.87 -8.53 -6.49
CA ALA A 10 0.28 -9.38 -6.20
C ALA A 10 1.54 -8.93 -6.97
N ARG A 11 1.39 -8.49 -8.23
CA ARG A 11 2.51 -7.99 -9.06
C ARG A 11 3.29 -6.85 -8.42
N VAL A 12 2.69 -6.07 -7.52
CA VAL A 12 3.40 -5.01 -6.79
C VAL A 12 4.48 -5.60 -5.87
N PHE A 13 4.24 -6.77 -5.27
CA PHE A 13 5.26 -7.51 -4.52
C PHE A 13 6.26 -8.22 -5.44
N GLU A 14 5.79 -8.81 -6.54
CA GLU A 14 6.64 -9.57 -7.49
C GLU A 14 7.77 -8.72 -8.10
N LYS A 15 7.54 -7.41 -8.27
CA LYS A 15 8.51 -6.48 -8.86
C LYS A 15 9.54 -5.90 -7.88
N ARG A 16 9.45 -6.23 -6.58
CA ARG A 16 10.38 -5.70 -5.58
C ARG A 16 11.73 -6.42 -5.67
N PRO A 17 12.85 -5.74 -5.34
CA PRO A 17 14.18 -6.37 -5.33
C PRO A 17 14.26 -7.58 -4.38
N ASP A 18 13.50 -7.55 -3.30
CA ASP A 18 13.34 -8.60 -2.30
C ASP A 18 12.07 -9.42 -2.56
N ALA A 19 11.85 -9.87 -3.80
CA ALA A 19 10.65 -10.59 -4.20
C ALA A 19 10.31 -11.74 -3.21
N PRO A 20 9.06 -11.82 -2.70
CA PRO A 20 8.69 -12.85 -1.75
C PRO A 20 8.76 -14.25 -2.37
N ALA A 21 8.77 -15.26 -1.51
CA ALA A 21 8.64 -16.65 -1.92
C ALA A 21 7.22 -16.99 -2.37
N MET A 22 6.24 -16.34 -1.74
CA MET A 22 4.83 -16.55 -2.00
C MET A 22 4.02 -15.30 -1.67
N VAL A 23 2.95 -15.07 -2.43
CA VAL A 23 1.94 -14.05 -2.15
C VAL A 23 0.59 -14.72 -2.05
N LEU A 24 -0.08 -14.52 -0.92
CA LEU A 24 -1.43 -14.98 -0.66
C LEU A 24 -2.37 -13.79 -0.72
N GLY A 25 -3.62 -14.03 -1.14
CA GLY A 25 -4.66 -13.04 -1.15
C GLY A 25 -5.99 -13.63 -0.74
N ARG A 26 -6.74 -12.91 0.10
CA ARG A 26 -8.13 -13.23 0.42
C ARG A 26 -8.98 -11.98 0.17
N ALA A 27 -10.09 -12.16 -0.52
CA ALA A 27 -11.06 -11.09 -0.68
C ALA A 27 -11.71 -10.76 0.66
N LEU A 28 -11.84 -9.47 0.96
CA LEU A 28 -12.43 -9.01 2.20
C LEU A 28 -13.92 -8.75 2.02
N LYS A 29 -14.71 -9.21 2.99
CA LYS A 29 -16.08 -8.73 3.13
C LYS A 29 -16.04 -7.31 3.70
N LEU A 30 -16.69 -6.40 2.99
CA LEU A 30 -16.64 -4.97 3.27
C LEU A 30 -17.97 -4.46 3.79
N TYR A 31 -17.88 -3.51 4.72
CA TYR A 31 -18.99 -2.88 5.39
C TYR A 31 -18.82 -1.37 5.32
N GLU A 32 -19.91 -0.66 5.06
CA GLU A 32 -19.94 0.78 5.23
C GLU A 32 -20.39 1.10 6.66
N VAL A 33 -19.53 1.78 7.40
CA VAL A 33 -19.81 2.24 8.76
C VAL A 33 -20.00 3.75 8.70
N GLU A 34 -21.21 4.21 9.00
CA GLU A 34 -21.56 5.62 9.05
C GLU A 34 -21.69 6.08 10.49
N LEU A 35 -20.83 7.02 10.87
CA LEU A 35 -20.88 7.74 12.14
C LEU A 35 -21.62 9.05 11.90
N SER A 36 -22.75 9.22 12.56
CA SER A 36 -23.61 10.41 12.38
C SER A 36 -22.96 11.71 12.84
N SER A 37 -22.17 11.66 13.92
CA SER A 37 -21.50 12.82 14.50
C SER A 37 -20.14 12.44 15.10
N VAL A 38 -19.08 12.89 14.43
CA VAL A 38 -17.70 12.85 14.91
C VAL A 38 -17.18 14.25 15.19
N ASP A 39 -16.39 14.38 16.24
CA ASP A 39 -15.74 15.63 16.63
C ASP A 39 -14.39 15.73 15.89
N LEU A 40 -14.29 16.69 14.97
CA LEU A 40 -13.06 16.99 14.22
C LEU A 40 -12.47 18.30 14.72
N ALA A 41 -11.19 18.29 15.10
CA ALA A 41 -10.41 19.50 15.29
C ALA A 41 -10.03 20.07 13.93
N VAL A 42 -10.59 21.21 13.56
CA VAL A 42 -10.33 21.90 12.29
C VAL A 42 -9.65 23.23 12.58
N GLU A 43 -8.62 23.56 11.81
CA GLU A 43 -8.03 24.88 11.84
C GLU A 43 -8.92 25.87 11.09
N GLU A 44 -9.37 26.89 11.81
CA GLU A 44 -10.11 28.01 11.26
C GLU A 44 -9.21 29.24 11.26
N LYS A 45 -8.88 29.74 10.06
CA LYS A 45 -8.08 30.96 9.91
C LYS A 45 -8.77 32.12 10.61
N LEU A 46 -7.99 32.87 11.39
CA LEU A 46 -8.52 34.06 12.05
C LEU A 46 -8.81 35.15 11.00
N PRO A 47 -10.00 35.77 11.04
CA PRO A 47 -10.28 36.94 10.23
C PRO A 47 -9.22 38.03 10.47
N PRO A 48 -8.85 38.83 9.44
CA PRO A 48 -7.85 39.89 9.60
C PRO A 48 -8.17 40.87 10.74
N ALA A 49 -9.44 41.23 10.92
CA ALA A 49 -9.89 42.11 12.00
C ALA A 49 -9.68 41.48 13.40
N ASP A 50 -9.97 40.19 13.54
CA ASP A 50 -9.75 39.46 14.80
C ASP A 50 -8.27 39.40 15.13
N ARG A 51 -7.44 39.10 14.13
CA ARG A 51 -5.98 39.11 14.28
C ARG A 51 -5.46 40.47 14.69
N ALA A 52 -5.96 41.55 14.12
CA ALA A 52 -5.57 42.92 14.46
C ALA A 52 -5.94 43.27 15.92
N VAL A 53 -7.14 42.90 16.38
CA VAL A 53 -7.54 43.10 17.78
C VAL A 53 -6.67 42.28 18.74
N LEU A 54 -6.37 41.03 18.42
CA LEU A 54 -5.49 40.19 19.24
C LEU A 54 -4.05 40.76 19.26
N GLN A 55 -3.54 41.28 18.15
CA GLN A 55 -2.23 41.96 18.10
C GLN A 55 -2.22 43.23 18.95
N LEU A 56 -3.30 44.01 18.90
CA LEU A 56 -3.45 45.19 19.74
C LEU A 56 -3.47 44.80 21.23
N ALA A 57 -4.21 43.75 21.59
CA ALA A 57 -4.24 43.19 22.94
C ALA A 57 -2.85 42.71 23.40
N GLN A 58 -2.07 42.11 22.49
CA GLN A 58 -0.69 41.71 22.77
C GLN A 58 0.22 42.91 23.01
N ALA A 59 0.12 43.94 22.16
CA ALA A 59 0.97 45.12 22.22
C ALA A 59 0.69 45.98 23.47
N LEU A 60 -0.59 46.16 23.81
CA LEU A 60 -1.02 46.98 24.93
C LEU A 60 -1.11 46.20 26.25
N GLY A 61 -1.02 44.88 26.22
CA GLY A 61 -1.20 43.99 27.39
C GLY A 61 -2.67 43.79 27.80
N ALA A 62 -3.52 44.78 27.56
CA ALA A 62 -4.98 44.71 27.62
C ALA A 62 -5.60 45.71 26.64
N VAL A 63 -6.84 45.47 26.21
CA VAL A 63 -7.61 46.35 25.31
C VAL A 63 -9.04 46.54 25.78
N THR A 64 -9.61 47.71 25.49
CA THR A 64 -11.04 48.00 25.60
C THR A 64 -11.69 48.08 24.22
N ALA A 65 -13.03 48.13 24.15
CA ALA A 65 -13.70 48.37 22.87
C ALA A 65 -13.38 49.77 22.32
N ALA A 66 -13.16 50.74 23.21
CA ALA A 66 -12.69 52.07 22.87
C ALA A 66 -11.27 52.06 22.25
N ASP A 67 -10.34 51.27 22.78
CA ASP A 67 -8.99 51.14 22.20
C ASP A 67 -9.02 50.52 20.80
N VAL A 68 -9.82 49.47 20.62
CA VAL A 68 -10.01 48.82 19.32
C VAL A 68 -10.54 49.83 18.30
N ARG A 69 -11.52 50.65 18.68
CA ARG A 69 -12.03 51.73 17.84
C ARG A 69 -10.97 52.77 17.55
N ALA A 70 -10.28 53.25 18.58
CA ALA A 70 -9.30 54.33 18.48
C ALA A 70 -8.11 53.94 17.61
N TYR A 71 -7.57 52.72 17.74
CA TYR A 71 -6.36 52.30 17.03
C TYR A 71 -6.62 51.54 15.73
N LEU A 72 -7.71 50.80 15.61
CA LEU A 72 -8.01 50.01 14.41
C LEU A 72 -9.05 50.66 13.49
N GLY A 73 -9.74 51.72 13.93
CA GLY A 73 -10.71 52.45 13.09
C GLY A 73 -11.89 51.59 12.63
N LEU A 74 -12.28 50.59 13.44
CA LEU A 74 -13.38 49.66 13.10
C LEU A 74 -14.76 50.28 13.35
N GLY A 75 -14.84 51.51 13.84
CA GLY A 75 -16.08 52.22 14.16
C GLY A 75 -16.79 51.72 15.42
N PRO A 76 -17.87 52.40 15.84
CA PRO A 76 -18.56 52.15 17.10
C PRO A 76 -19.38 50.85 17.15
N GLU A 77 -19.76 50.28 16.00
CA GLU A 77 -20.58 49.06 15.95
C GLU A 77 -19.73 47.78 15.92
N LEU A 78 -18.67 47.74 15.10
CA LEU A 78 -17.86 46.53 14.92
C LEU A 78 -16.87 46.32 16.07
N SER A 79 -16.35 47.39 16.66
CA SER A 79 -15.37 47.31 17.76
C SER A 79 -15.90 46.51 18.96
N PRO A 80 -17.05 46.88 19.58
CA PRO A 80 -17.60 46.10 20.68
C PRO A 80 -18.07 44.72 20.24
N HIS A 81 -18.56 44.55 19.01
CA HIS A 81 -18.99 43.25 18.50
C HIS A 81 -17.84 42.25 18.38
N ILE A 82 -16.70 42.66 17.81
CA ILE A 82 -15.51 41.82 17.66
C ILE A 82 -14.95 41.49 19.04
N VAL A 83 -14.85 42.47 19.94
CA VAL A 83 -14.36 42.27 21.31
C VAL A 83 -15.25 41.29 22.08
N ALA A 84 -16.57 41.46 22.03
CA ALA A 84 -17.53 40.55 22.66
C ALA A 84 -17.44 39.14 22.06
N ARG A 85 -17.30 39.04 20.73
CA ARG A 85 -17.10 37.75 20.05
C ARG A 85 -15.83 37.06 20.50
N LEU A 86 -14.68 37.75 20.45
CA LEU A 86 -13.35 37.23 20.86
C LEU A 86 -13.33 36.79 22.32
N THR A 87 -14.05 37.51 23.18
CA THR A 87 -14.25 37.12 24.59
C THR A 87 -15.13 35.88 24.71
N LYS A 88 -16.26 35.82 23.99
CA LYS A 88 -17.16 34.66 23.97
C LYS A 88 -16.48 33.38 23.49
N ILE A 89 -15.57 33.48 22.52
CA ILE A 89 -14.78 32.34 22.04
C ILE A 89 -13.53 32.05 22.87
N GLY A 90 -13.31 32.79 23.96
CA GLY A 90 -12.23 32.54 24.93
C GLY A 90 -10.83 32.96 24.48
N LEU A 91 -10.68 33.76 23.42
CA LEU A 91 -9.37 34.29 23.01
C LEU A 91 -8.97 35.55 23.81
N LEU A 92 -9.96 36.25 24.36
CA LEU A 92 -9.78 37.35 25.30
C LEU A 92 -10.47 37.02 26.62
N ARG A 93 -9.94 37.55 27.72
CA ARG A 93 -10.54 37.45 29.05
C ARG A 93 -10.51 38.79 29.76
N ALA A 94 -11.49 39.01 30.64
CA ALA A 94 -11.50 40.15 31.56
C ALA A 94 -10.19 40.20 32.34
N SER A 95 -9.62 41.40 32.45
CA SER A 95 -8.36 41.68 33.10
C SER A 95 -8.51 42.92 33.96
N SER A 96 -7.88 42.90 35.13
CA SER A 96 -7.70 44.10 35.96
C SER A 96 -6.54 44.98 35.46
N ILE A 97 -5.80 44.52 34.45
CA ILE A 97 -4.68 45.23 33.86
C ILE A 97 -5.22 46.33 32.95
N ALA A 98 -4.85 47.57 33.22
CA ALA A 98 -5.12 48.69 32.33
C ALA A 98 -4.27 48.59 31.05
N PRO A 99 -4.81 49.00 29.88
CA PRO A 99 -4.03 49.09 28.64
C PRO A 99 -2.76 49.94 28.84
N ARG A 100 -1.63 49.48 28.30
CA ARG A 100 -0.38 50.25 28.35
C ARG A 100 -0.51 51.52 27.52
N VAL A 101 0.00 52.62 28.06
CA VAL A 101 0.10 53.89 27.32
C VAL A 101 1.07 53.72 26.17
N THR A 102 0.66 54.14 24.97
CA THR A 102 1.45 54.05 23.75
C THR A 102 1.52 55.41 23.05
N SER A 103 2.60 55.66 22.33
CA SER A 103 2.75 56.82 21.45
C SER A 103 2.17 56.59 20.04
N ALA A 104 1.50 55.45 19.83
CA ALA A 104 0.85 55.15 18.56
C ALA A 104 -0.25 56.18 18.25
N ARG A 105 -0.32 56.62 17.00
CA ARG A 105 -1.35 57.57 16.55
C ARG A 105 -2.71 56.87 16.53
N GLN A 106 -3.69 57.45 17.22
CA GLN A 106 -5.08 57.03 17.12
C GLN A 106 -5.66 57.41 15.75
N VAL A 107 -6.36 56.46 15.14
CA VAL A 107 -7.14 56.63 13.90
C VAL A 107 -8.42 57.41 14.20
N GLU A 108 -9.08 57.12 15.32
CA GLU A 108 -10.26 57.84 15.80
C GLU A 108 -9.99 58.41 17.20
N HIS A 109 -10.36 59.67 17.42
CA HIS A 109 -10.36 60.26 18.76
C HIS A 109 -11.58 59.78 19.54
N VAL A 110 -11.35 58.92 20.53
CA VAL A 110 -12.38 58.36 21.41
C VAL A 110 -12.00 58.69 22.84
N GLN A 111 -12.95 59.19 23.64
CA GLN A 111 -12.77 59.26 25.10
C GLN A 111 -12.84 57.83 25.65
N ILE A 112 -11.73 57.37 26.21
CA ILE A 112 -11.63 56.04 26.80
C ILE A 112 -12.31 56.10 28.17
N ASP A 113 -13.54 55.61 28.23
CA ASP A 113 -14.23 55.37 29.50
C ASP A 113 -13.59 54.19 30.24
N CYS A 114 -13.75 54.14 31.56
CA CYS A 114 -13.19 53.13 32.46
C CYS A 114 -13.81 51.72 32.27
N GLU A 115 -13.77 51.18 31.05
CA GLU A 115 -14.13 49.80 30.76
C GLU A 115 -13.05 48.85 31.33
N PRO A 116 -13.45 47.68 31.86
CA PRO A 116 -12.49 46.65 32.26
C PRO A 116 -11.69 46.19 31.05
N GLY A 117 -10.37 46.23 31.15
CA GLY A 117 -9.46 45.81 30.08
C GLY A 117 -9.61 44.32 29.78
N LEU A 118 -9.39 43.93 28.53
CA LEU A 118 -9.41 42.54 28.07
C LEU A 118 -8.01 42.13 27.65
N SER A 119 -7.50 41.04 28.24
CA SER A 119 -6.18 40.49 27.95
C SER A 119 -6.26 39.23 27.13
N LEU A 120 -5.19 38.91 26.40
CA LEU A 120 -5.05 37.63 25.70
C LEU A 120 -5.07 36.47 26.69
N THR A 121 -5.82 35.43 26.34
CA THR A 121 -5.66 34.11 26.95
C THR A 121 -4.48 33.38 26.32
N GLU A 122 -4.05 32.27 26.93
CA GLU A 122 -3.05 31.38 26.34
C GLU A 122 -3.50 30.88 24.95
N ALA A 123 -4.76 30.41 24.85
CA ALA A 123 -5.38 30.05 23.57
C ALA A 123 -5.42 31.21 22.56
N GLY A 124 -5.63 32.45 23.04
CA GLY A 124 -5.56 33.66 22.21
C GLY A 124 -4.16 33.92 21.65
N ALA A 125 -3.13 33.75 22.48
CA ALA A 125 -1.73 33.92 22.08
C ALA A 125 -1.29 32.85 21.07
N GLU A 126 -1.65 31.59 21.30
CA GLU A 126 -1.40 30.48 20.38
C GLU A 126 -2.11 30.68 19.05
N ALA A 127 -3.40 31.06 19.06
CA ALA A 127 -4.16 31.30 17.85
C ALA A 127 -3.60 32.48 17.04
N LEU A 128 -3.12 33.53 17.72
CA LEU A 128 -2.46 34.66 17.07
C LEU A 128 -1.13 34.25 16.42
N ALA A 129 -0.32 33.44 17.11
CA ALA A 129 0.95 32.95 16.59
C ALA A 129 0.76 32.04 15.36
N ALA A 130 -0.22 31.13 15.41
CA ALA A 130 -0.56 30.24 14.31
C ALA A 130 -1.34 30.94 13.17
N GLY A 131 -1.96 32.09 13.43
CA GLY A 131 -2.86 32.76 12.48
C GLY A 131 -4.19 32.03 12.25
N ALA A 132 -4.45 30.99 13.02
CA ALA A 132 -5.63 30.16 12.98
C ALA A 132 -5.95 29.66 14.39
N ARG A 133 -7.22 29.37 14.64
CA ARG A 133 -7.66 28.72 15.89
C ARG A 133 -8.14 27.31 15.60
N VAL A 134 -7.92 26.40 16.54
CA VAL A 134 -8.51 25.07 16.47
C VAL A 134 -9.95 25.15 16.96
N ILE A 135 -10.90 24.75 16.12
CA ILE A 135 -12.30 24.60 16.50
C ILE A 135 -12.73 23.15 16.36
N ILE A 136 -13.66 22.73 17.21
CA ILE A 136 -14.27 21.41 17.11
C ILE A 136 -15.51 21.53 16.23
N ARG A 137 -15.51 20.83 15.08
CA ARG A 137 -16.66 20.73 14.20
C ARG A 137 -17.21 19.32 14.22
N GLN A 138 -18.51 19.22 14.43
CA GLN A 138 -19.24 17.96 14.30
C GLN A 138 -19.55 17.69 12.83
N ARG A 139 -19.15 16.52 12.34
CA ARG A 139 -19.42 16.07 10.97
C ARG A 139 -19.81 14.60 10.96
N SER A 140 -20.55 14.17 9.96
CA SER A 140 -20.71 12.75 9.67
C SER A 140 -19.44 12.20 9.01
N LEU A 141 -19.09 10.95 9.34
CA LEU A 141 -17.95 10.23 8.78
C LEU A 141 -18.40 8.87 8.25
N ARG A 142 -18.06 8.58 7.00
CA ARG A 142 -18.35 7.28 6.36
C ARG A 142 -17.05 6.53 6.14
N LEU A 143 -16.97 5.33 6.68
CA LEU A 143 -15.80 4.46 6.61
C LEU A 143 -16.15 3.20 5.85
N LEU A 144 -15.27 2.77 4.95
CA LEU A 144 -15.29 1.43 4.38
C LEU A 144 -14.39 0.56 5.26
N MET A 145 -14.94 -0.48 5.87
CA MET A 145 -14.26 -1.32 6.84
C MET A 145 -14.37 -2.80 6.48
N SER A 146 -13.38 -3.59 6.87
CA SER A 146 -13.53 -5.04 7.00
C SER A 146 -13.64 -5.42 8.47
N ALA A 147 -14.38 -6.49 8.76
CA ALA A 147 -14.52 -7.03 10.11
C ALA A 147 -13.54 -8.17 10.42
N ASP A 148 -12.99 -8.81 9.38
CA ASP A 148 -12.02 -9.90 9.52
C ASP A 148 -10.92 -9.81 8.44
N PRO A 149 -9.75 -9.24 8.78
CA PRO A 149 -9.42 -8.57 10.05
C PRO A 149 -10.15 -7.22 10.20
N LEU A 150 -10.27 -6.72 11.44
CA LEU A 150 -10.87 -5.41 11.73
C LEU A 150 -9.97 -4.28 11.21
N VAL A 151 -10.29 -3.71 10.05
CA VAL A 151 -9.45 -2.72 9.36
C VAL A 151 -10.30 -1.66 8.68
N VAL A 152 -9.85 -0.40 8.73
CA VAL A 152 -10.39 0.67 7.89
C VAL A 152 -9.70 0.64 6.53
N VAL A 153 -10.46 0.36 5.48
CA VAL A 153 -9.95 0.27 4.10
C VAL A 153 -9.82 1.65 3.48
N SER A 154 -10.84 2.50 3.64
CA SER A 154 -10.83 3.86 3.13
C SER A 154 -11.92 4.71 3.77
N VAL A 155 -11.75 6.03 3.72
CA VAL A 155 -12.81 6.99 4.02
C VAL A 155 -13.62 7.24 2.76
N LEU A 156 -14.95 7.17 2.87
CA LEU A 156 -15.86 7.41 1.76
C LEU A 156 -16.33 8.85 1.76
N SER A 157 -16.48 9.42 0.57
CA SER A 157 -17.08 10.73 0.38
C SER A 157 -18.58 10.71 0.72
N ARG A 158 -19.16 11.90 0.92
CA ARG A 158 -20.60 12.03 1.14
C ARG A 158 -21.35 11.55 -0.11
N PRO A 159 -22.46 10.80 0.03
CA PRO A 159 -23.21 10.36 -1.14
C PRO A 159 -23.80 11.59 -1.85
N MET A 160 -23.62 11.69 -3.17
CA MET A 160 -24.17 12.78 -3.98
C MET A 160 -25.69 12.67 -4.19
N HIS A 161 -26.29 11.49 -3.94
CA HIS A 161 -27.70 11.21 -4.20
C HIS A 161 -28.39 10.53 -3.00
N ALA A 162 -29.72 10.58 -2.99
CA ALA A 162 -30.56 9.94 -1.98
C ALA A 162 -30.33 8.41 -1.96
N ARG A 163 -30.22 7.87 -0.74
CA ARG A 163 -29.93 6.45 -0.44
C ARG A 163 -30.92 5.51 -1.16
N ALA A 164 -30.41 4.50 -1.85
CA ALA A 164 -31.24 3.47 -2.49
C ALA A 164 -31.77 2.46 -1.46
N ARG A 165 -32.79 1.67 -1.80
CA ARG A 165 -33.38 0.65 -0.89
C ARG A 165 -32.40 -0.44 -0.42
N GLY A 166 -31.27 -0.63 -1.11
CA GLY A 166 -30.18 -1.53 -0.69
C GLY A 166 -29.27 -0.95 0.39
N ASP A 167 -29.41 0.34 0.71
CA ASP A 167 -28.60 1.08 1.69
C ASP A 167 -29.27 1.07 3.08
N LEU A 168 -30.05 0.05 3.41
CA LEU A 168 -30.64 -0.07 4.73
C LEU A 168 -29.56 -0.54 5.73
N PRO A 169 -29.54 0.02 6.95
CA PRO A 169 -28.65 -0.46 7.99
C PRO A 169 -28.94 -1.93 8.30
N LEU A 170 -27.89 -2.70 8.50
CA LEU A 170 -27.98 -4.08 8.94
C LEU A 170 -28.63 -4.11 10.34
N PRO A 171 -29.51 -5.08 10.61
CA PRO A 171 -30.01 -5.28 11.95
C PRO A 171 -28.85 -5.65 12.90
N PRO A 172 -28.90 -5.31 14.20
CA PRO A 172 -27.80 -5.54 15.13
C PRO A 172 -27.29 -6.99 15.16
N THR A 173 -28.18 -7.96 14.95
CA THR A 173 -27.87 -9.40 14.90
C THR A 173 -27.02 -9.82 13.70
N GLU A 174 -27.06 -9.04 12.60
CA GLU A 174 -26.29 -9.30 11.39
C GLU A 174 -24.98 -8.51 11.32
N VAL A 175 -24.79 -7.53 12.21
CA VAL A 175 -23.53 -6.78 12.34
C VAL A 175 -22.44 -7.73 12.86
N PRO A 176 -21.27 -7.80 12.22
CA PRO A 176 -20.15 -8.61 12.71
C PRO A 176 -19.75 -8.24 14.14
N LYS A 177 -19.47 -9.23 14.99
CA LYS A 177 -19.06 -9.04 16.39
C LYS A 177 -17.92 -8.00 16.57
N PRO A 178 -16.86 -7.99 15.74
CA PRO A 178 -15.82 -6.96 15.86
C PRO A 178 -16.34 -5.53 15.64
N LEU A 179 -17.32 -5.35 14.75
CA LEU A 179 -17.97 -4.05 14.51
C LEU A 179 -19.01 -3.73 15.59
N GLN A 180 -19.65 -4.72 16.21
CA GLN A 180 -20.50 -4.50 17.38
C GLN A 180 -19.68 -3.95 18.57
N ALA A 181 -18.44 -4.42 18.72
CA ALA A 181 -17.52 -3.92 19.76
C ALA A 181 -17.07 -2.47 19.51
N LEU A 182 -17.21 -1.95 18.30
CA LEU A 182 -16.89 -0.56 17.96
C LEU A 182 -17.69 0.42 18.84
N ASP A 183 -18.95 0.11 19.14
CA ASP A 183 -19.80 0.95 20.00
C ASP A 183 -19.20 1.16 21.39
N ALA A 184 -18.66 0.09 22.00
CA ALA A 184 -18.01 0.16 23.31
C ALA A 184 -16.74 1.01 23.26
N VAL A 185 -15.94 0.88 22.20
CA VAL A 185 -14.71 1.65 22.00
C VAL A 185 -15.02 3.13 21.72
N LEU A 186 -16.02 3.42 20.90
CA LEU A 186 -16.41 4.79 20.58
C LEU A 186 -17.05 5.51 21.78
N ARG A 187 -17.67 4.77 22.71
CA ARG A 187 -18.18 5.29 23.99
C ARG A 187 -17.11 5.47 25.06
N ALA A 188 -15.93 4.86 24.92
CA ALA A 188 -14.83 5.03 25.86
C ALA A 188 -14.38 6.50 25.91
N SER A 189 -13.88 6.94 27.07
CA SER A 189 -13.37 8.31 27.23
C SER A 189 -12.19 8.56 26.29
N ARG A 190 -11.93 9.84 25.97
CA ARG A 190 -10.77 10.23 25.16
C ARG A 190 -9.49 9.60 25.70
N GLN A 191 -9.27 9.71 27.01
CA GLN A 191 -8.09 9.20 27.70
C GLN A 191 -7.96 7.68 27.56
N ALA A 192 -9.04 6.92 27.80
CA ALA A 192 -9.03 5.47 27.66
C ALA A 192 -8.72 5.01 26.22
N ARG A 193 -9.14 5.77 25.20
CA ARG A 193 -8.80 5.47 23.80
C ARG A 193 -7.32 5.74 23.49
N PHE A 194 -6.77 6.85 23.96
CA PHE A 194 -5.36 7.17 23.75
C PHE A 194 -4.43 6.17 24.46
N GLU A 195 -4.75 5.82 25.70
CA GLU A 195 -4.03 4.80 26.47
C GLU A 195 -4.10 3.43 25.78
N ALA A 196 -5.27 3.00 25.31
CA ALA A 196 -5.44 1.70 24.64
C ALA A 196 -4.73 1.62 23.28
N LEU A 197 -4.56 2.75 22.59
CA LEU A 197 -3.90 2.80 21.28
C LEU A 197 -2.38 3.02 21.38
N GLY A 198 -1.84 3.33 22.57
CA GLY A 198 -0.42 3.67 22.74
C GLY A 198 0.02 4.86 21.89
N LEU A 199 -0.92 5.74 21.54
CA LEU A 199 -0.69 6.88 20.66
C LEU A 199 -0.44 8.13 21.50
N ASP A 200 0.80 8.62 21.48
CA ASP A 200 1.09 10.02 21.79
C ASP A 200 0.51 10.94 20.69
N ASP A 201 0.46 12.25 20.96
CA ASP A 201 -0.34 13.28 20.27
C ASP A 201 -0.10 13.51 18.74
N THR A 202 0.59 12.61 18.04
CA THR A 202 0.98 12.75 16.62
C THR A 202 0.42 11.62 15.74
N LEU A 203 -0.85 11.70 15.39
CA LEU A 203 -1.40 10.99 14.22
C LEU A 203 -1.33 11.92 13.01
N THR A 204 -0.18 11.95 12.35
CA THR A 204 -0.05 12.45 10.99
C THR A 204 -0.19 11.28 10.01
N ASP A 205 -1.05 11.48 9.02
CA ASP A 205 -1.21 10.69 7.80
C ASP A 205 -1.95 9.34 7.92
N ILE A 206 -3.21 9.34 7.48
CA ILE A 206 -3.88 8.13 6.97
C ILE A 206 -3.48 8.01 5.49
N PRO A 207 -2.66 7.02 5.09
CA PRO A 207 -2.25 6.86 3.69
C PRO A 207 -3.46 6.55 2.80
N GLY A 208 -3.61 7.29 1.70
CA GLY A 208 -4.59 7.02 0.63
C GLY A 208 -6.02 7.52 0.85
N GLY A 209 -6.28 8.44 1.77
CA GLY A 209 -7.58 9.13 1.87
C GLY A 209 -7.55 10.51 1.20
N GLU A 210 -8.68 10.97 0.67
CA GLU A 210 -8.91 12.42 0.51
C GLU A 210 -8.55 13.08 1.85
N ARG A 211 -7.80 14.19 1.80
CA ARG A 211 -7.33 14.91 2.99
C ARG A 211 -8.55 15.24 3.86
N ILE A 212 -8.75 14.49 4.95
CA ILE A 212 -9.75 14.85 5.94
C ILE A 212 -9.26 16.16 6.53
N GLU A 213 -9.99 17.25 6.27
CA GLU A 213 -9.73 18.52 6.92
C GLU A 213 -9.98 18.35 8.42
N GLY A 214 -8.89 18.26 9.18
CA GLY A 214 -8.90 18.22 10.63
C GLY A 214 -8.54 16.87 11.25
N ARG A 215 -8.19 16.90 12.55
CA ARG A 215 -7.82 15.73 13.35
C ARG A 215 -9.07 15.15 14.02
N LEU A 216 -9.32 13.85 13.83
CA LEU A 216 -10.41 13.14 14.51
C LEU A 216 -10.13 13.06 16.01
N LEU A 217 -10.97 13.70 16.82
CA LEU A 217 -10.88 13.70 18.28
C LEU A 217 -11.71 12.58 18.92
N GLY A 218 -12.78 12.16 18.24
CA GLY A 218 -13.66 11.09 18.70
C GLY A 218 -15.06 11.15 18.11
N CYS A 219 -15.96 10.31 18.63
CA CYS A 219 -17.38 10.42 18.35
C CYS A 219 -18.04 11.32 19.39
N SER A 220 -19.04 12.11 18.95
CA SER A 220 -19.84 12.91 19.87
C SER A 220 -20.66 11.97 20.78
N LEU A 221 -20.87 12.36 22.04
CA LEU A 221 -21.62 11.55 23.00
C LEU A 221 -23.04 11.25 22.46
N GLY A 222 -23.42 9.96 22.42
CA GLY A 222 -24.75 9.54 21.95
C GLY A 222 -24.92 9.56 20.42
N ALA A 223 -23.86 9.79 19.64
CA ALA A 223 -23.91 9.72 18.19
C ALA A 223 -24.30 8.30 17.73
N PRO A 224 -25.40 8.12 16.97
CA PRO A 224 -25.70 6.84 16.36
C PRO A 224 -24.65 6.46 15.32
N TYR A 225 -24.40 5.16 15.20
CA TYR A 225 -23.66 4.59 14.09
C TYR A 225 -24.51 3.52 13.40
N GLU A 226 -24.31 3.41 12.10
CA GLU A 226 -25.02 2.46 11.24
C GLU A 226 -23.99 1.64 10.46
N VAL A 227 -24.25 0.34 10.32
CA VAL A 227 -23.41 -0.57 9.52
C VAL A 227 -24.24 -1.08 8.36
N ARG A 228 -23.68 -1.04 7.15
CA ARG A 228 -24.29 -1.57 5.93
C ARG A 228 -23.33 -2.54 5.27
N LEU A 229 -23.85 -3.46 4.46
CA LEU A 229 -23.00 -4.19 3.54
C LEU A 229 -22.53 -3.24 2.43
N ALA A 230 -21.25 -3.26 2.11
CA ALA A 230 -20.73 -2.44 1.02
C ALA A 230 -21.29 -2.91 -0.33
N SER A 231 -21.46 -1.96 -1.27
CA SER A 231 -21.92 -2.28 -2.63
C SER A 231 -20.99 -3.29 -3.32
N GLU A 232 -21.53 -4.09 -4.25
CA GLU A 232 -20.76 -5.09 -5.00
C GLU A 232 -19.63 -4.50 -5.86
N ASN A 233 -19.69 -3.20 -6.14
CA ASN A 233 -18.65 -2.48 -6.88
C ASN A 233 -17.40 -2.21 -6.05
N LEU A 234 -17.51 -2.30 -4.72
CA LEU A 234 -16.39 -2.13 -3.80
C LEU A 234 -15.77 -3.50 -3.52
N GLU A 235 -14.50 -3.63 -3.85
CA GLU A 235 -13.74 -4.86 -3.61
C GLU A 235 -12.38 -4.50 -3.02
N ALA A 236 -11.98 -5.24 -1.99
CA ALA A 236 -10.65 -5.14 -1.40
C ALA A 236 -10.09 -6.53 -1.11
N TRP A 237 -8.77 -6.63 -1.17
CA TRP A 237 -8.01 -7.85 -0.95
C TRP A 237 -7.01 -7.63 0.16
N LEU A 238 -7.04 -8.50 1.15
CA LEU A 238 -5.93 -8.67 2.09
C LEU A 238 -4.86 -9.50 1.40
N LEU A 239 -3.64 -8.99 1.39
CA LEU A 239 -2.48 -9.64 0.80
C LEU A 239 -1.46 -9.95 1.88
N ILE A 240 -0.84 -11.12 1.76
CA ILE A 240 0.22 -11.59 2.66
C ILE A 240 1.39 -12.04 1.81
N ALA A 241 2.49 -11.32 1.89
CA ALA A 241 3.75 -11.68 1.25
C ALA A 241 4.63 -12.45 2.25
N VAL A 242 5.10 -13.63 1.84
CA VAL A 242 5.94 -14.52 2.64
C VAL A 242 7.37 -14.46 2.10
N HIS A 243 8.29 -13.92 2.89
CA HIS A 243 9.72 -13.89 2.60
C HIS A 243 10.45 -14.86 3.52
N THR A 244 11.47 -15.56 3.03
CA THR A 244 12.36 -16.34 3.91
C THR A 244 13.43 -15.41 4.49
N ALA A 245 13.70 -15.48 5.79
CA ALA A 245 14.80 -14.72 6.37
C ALA A 245 16.14 -15.42 6.04
N PRO A 246 17.18 -14.69 5.56
CA PRO A 246 18.49 -15.28 5.25
C PRO A 246 19.17 -15.93 6.47
N MET A 247 18.88 -15.42 7.66
CA MET A 247 19.52 -15.81 8.92
C MET A 247 18.75 -16.87 9.71
N ASP A 248 17.47 -17.07 9.41
CA ASP A 248 16.64 -18.11 10.01
C ASP A 248 15.57 -18.57 9.00
N PRO A 249 15.85 -19.59 8.18
CA PRO A 249 14.90 -20.08 7.19
C PRO A 249 13.64 -20.69 7.82
N LEU A 250 13.63 -20.96 9.14
CA LEU A 250 12.47 -21.50 9.85
C LEU A 250 11.47 -20.41 10.24
N THR A 251 11.89 -19.14 10.31
CA THR A 251 11.02 -18.02 10.70
C THR A 251 10.78 -17.10 9.49
N PRO A 252 9.65 -17.25 8.77
CA PRO A 252 9.36 -16.40 7.62
C PRO A 252 9.12 -14.96 8.06
N ARG A 253 9.66 -14.01 7.28
CA ARG A 253 9.28 -12.60 7.37
C ARG A 253 8.01 -12.38 6.57
N LEU A 254 6.96 -11.95 7.24
CA LEU A 254 5.64 -11.77 6.64
C LEU A 254 5.30 -10.29 6.53
N HIS A 255 4.70 -9.92 5.41
CA HIS A 255 4.20 -8.56 5.19
C HIS A 255 2.73 -8.62 4.82
N THR A 256 1.90 -7.88 5.56
CA THR A 256 0.47 -7.72 5.31
C THR A 256 0.19 -6.38 4.64
N ALA A 257 -0.65 -6.39 3.62
CA ALA A 257 -1.11 -5.19 2.96
C ALA A 257 -2.56 -5.35 2.50
N ILE A 258 -3.22 -4.23 2.21
CA ILE A 258 -4.53 -4.21 1.58
C ILE A 258 -4.44 -3.56 0.20
N SER A 259 -5.15 -4.14 -0.76
CA SER A 259 -5.37 -3.57 -2.10
C SER A 259 -6.85 -3.34 -2.29
N ARG A 260 -7.24 -2.15 -2.74
CA ARG A 260 -8.63 -1.85 -3.10
C ARG A 260 -8.75 -1.75 -4.61
N ARG A 261 -9.87 -2.21 -5.16
CA ARG A 261 -10.14 -2.15 -6.59
C ARG A 261 -10.11 -0.69 -7.07
N GLY A 262 -9.30 -0.44 -8.10
CA GLY A 262 -9.06 0.90 -8.64
C GLY A 262 -7.88 1.65 -8.00
N GLU A 263 -7.29 1.11 -6.92
CA GLU A 263 -6.04 1.64 -6.35
C GLU A 263 -4.85 0.86 -6.91
N THR A 264 -3.77 1.59 -7.23
CA THR A 264 -2.52 1.02 -7.73
C THR A 264 -1.49 0.76 -6.63
N GLU A 265 -1.67 1.39 -5.47
CA GLU A 265 -0.75 1.29 -4.34
C GLU A 265 -1.29 0.33 -3.26
N LEU A 266 -0.36 -0.43 -2.68
CA LEU A 266 -0.65 -1.30 -1.54
C LEU A 266 -0.53 -0.52 -0.24
N ARG A 267 -1.53 -0.60 0.63
CA ARG A 267 -1.47 0.02 1.96
C ARG A 267 -0.97 -1.02 2.98
N PRO A 268 0.17 -0.80 3.66
CA PRO A 268 0.69 -1.76 4.64
C PRO A 268 -0.18 -1.81 5.90
N LEU A 269 -0.36 -3.01 6.47
CA LEU A 269 -1.17 -3.25 7.67
C LEU A 269 -0.27 -3.55 8.87
N VAL A 270 0.43 -2.51 9.35
CA VAL A 270 1.44 -2.63 10.43
C VAL A 270 0.90 -3.12 11.78
N HIS A 271 -0.40 -2.91 12.02
CA HIS A 271 -1.06 -3.25 13.28
C HIS A 271 -1.63 -4.67 13.31
N ILE A 272 -1.62 -5.37 12.17
CA ILE A 272 -2.11 -6.75 12.09
C ILE A 272 -0.90 -7.66 12.14
N HIS A 273 -0.85 -8.51 13.17
CA HIS A 273 0.16 -9.54 13.25
C HIS A 273 0.02 -10.48 12.03
N PRO A 274 1.00 -10.56 11.12
CA PRO A 274 0.83 -11.28 9.86
C PRO A 274 0.46 -12.75 10.01
N PHE A 275 0.93 -13.42 11.07
CA PHE A 275 0.56 -14.81 11.33
C PHE A 275 -0.92 -15.00 11.69
N ALA A 276 -1.57 -13.99 12.28
CA ALA A 276 -2.99 -14.07 12.60
C ALA A 276 -3.87 -13.97 11.34
N ALA A 277 -3.33 -13.42 10.25
CA ALA A 277 -3.98 -13.30 8.97
C ALA A 277 -3.73 -14.50 8.04
N LEU A 278 -2.72 -15.34 8.35
CA LEU A 278 -2.41 -16.52 7.56
C LEU A 278 -3.54 -17.56 7.66
N PRO A 279 -3.81 -18.29 6.58
CA PRO A 279 -4.73 -19.40 6.64
C PRO A 279 -4.20 -20.51 7.56
N SER A 280 -5.12 -21.24 8.18
CA SER A 280 -4.81 -22.26 9.20
C SER A 280 -3.92 -23.40 8.71
N TRP A 281 -3.97 -23.67 7.39
CA TRP A 281 -3.16 -24.68 6.74
C TRP A 281 -1.74 -24.20 6.43
N LEU A 282 -1.39 -22.94 6.65
CA LEU A 282 -0.09 -22.38 6.31
C LEU A 282 0.59 -21.73 7.51
N HIS A 283 1.20 -22.56 8.34
CA HIS A 283 1.95 -22.09 9.52
C HIS A 283 3.44 -22.41 9.44
N GLY A 284 3.87 -23.20 8.46
CA GLY A 284 5.29 -23.43 8.20
C GLY A 284 5.63 -23.86 6.78
N LEU A 285 6.93 -23.96 6.49
CA LEU A 285 7.45 -24.39 5.19
C LEU A 285 7.04 -25.83 4.80
N ARG A 286 6.77 -26.71 5.79
CA ARG A 286 6.28 -28.06 5.53
C ARG A 286 4.92 -28.07 4.83
N ASP A 287 4.09 -27.09 5.14
CA ASP A 287 2.77 -26.97 4.52
C ASP A 287 2.90 -26.52 3.05
N VAL A 288 3.85 -25.61 2.76
CA VAL A 288 4.19 -25.20 1.39
C VAL A 288 4.67 -26.39 0.56
N ASP A 289 5.56 -27.23 1.12
CA ASP A 289 6.05 -28.43 0.45
C ASP A 289 4.91 -29.39 0.10
N LYS A 290 3.99 -29.64 1.05
CA LYS A 290 2.81 -30.46 0.82
C LYS A 290 1.93 -29.91 -0.31
N ILE A 291 1.66 -28.61 -0.34
CA ILE A 291 0.80 -27.99 -1.36
C ILE A 291 1.46 -28.06 -2.75
N LEU A 292 2.76 -27.81 -2.81
CA LEU A 292 3.50 -27.95 -4.06
C LEU A 292 3.47 -29.41 -4.52
N HIS A 293 3.64 -30.36 -3.61
CA HIS A 293 3.53 -31.79 -3.89
C HIS A 293 2.15 -32.17 -4.44
N ASP A 294 1.07 -31.73 -3.79
CA ASP A 294 -0.31 -31.96 -4.23
C ASP A 294 -0.60 -31.30 -5.60
N ALA A 295 0.09 -30.19 -5.91
CA ALA A 295 0.07 -29.55 -7.22
C ALA A 295 1.03 -30.20 -8.25
N GLY A 296 1.59 -31.38 -7.94
CA GLY A 296 2.46 -32.15 -8.84
C GLY A 296 3.88 -31.60 -8.98
N MET A 297 4.32 -30.74 -8.07
CA MET A 297 5.66 -30.15 -8.06
C MET A 297 6.47 -30.70 -6.89
N ARG A 298 7.70 -31.15 -7.15
CA ARG A 298 8.56 -31.71 -6.10
C ARG A 298 9.64 -30.72 -5.70
N LEU A 299 9.59 -30.23 -4.48
CA LEU A 299 10.59 -29.31 -3.94
C LEU A 299 11.97 -29.98 -3.82
N LEU A 300 13.03 -29.27 -4.19
CA LEU A 300 14.41 -29.72 -3.94
C LEU A 300 14.84 -29.28 -2.53
N ALA A 301 15.06 -30.23 -1.63
CA ALA A 301 15.52 -29.95 -0.28
C ALA A 301 17.05 -29.72 -0.22
N PRO A 302 17.56 -28.82 0.65
CA PRO A 302 16.81 -27.93 1.53
C PRO A 302 16.39 -26.65 0.77
N ALA A 303 15.09 -26.45 0.59
CA ALA A 303 14.57 -25.22 -0.01
C ALA A 303 14.59 -24.10 1.02
N ALA A 304 15.76 -23.47 1.18
CA ALA A 304 15.98 -22.44 2.18
C ALA A 304 15.63 -21.02 1.70
N LEU A 305 15.56 -20.79 0.39
CA LEU A 305 15.46 -19.43 -0.19
C LEU A 305 14.55 -19.39 -1.43
N PRO A 306 13.78 -18.30 -1.63
CA PRO A 306 13.09 -18.03 -2.87
C PRO A 306 14.08 -17.61 -3.96
N PRO A 307 13.76 -17.89 -5.23
CA PRO A 307 12.63 -18.71 -5.69
C PRO A 307 12.76 -20.17 -5.26
N PHE A 308 11.63 -20.82 -4.93
CA PHE A 308 11.65 -22.22 -4.49
C PHE A 308 12.15 -23.13 -5.61
N PRO A 309 13.20 -23.94 -5.37
CA PRO A 309 13.69 -24.88 -6.36
C PRO A 309 12.73 -26.07 -6.45
N VAL A 310 12.18 -26.31 -7.64
CA VAL A 310 11.27 -27.44 -7.90
C VAL A 310 11.82 -28.30 -9.03
N LEU A 311 11.82 -29.61 -8.79
CA LEU A 311 12.14 -30.61 -9.80
C LEU A 311 11.01 -30.65 -10.84
N ALA A 312 11.38 -30.54 -12.11
CA ALA A 312 10.49 -30.48 -13.24
C ALA A 312 10.96 -31.42 -14.36
N ASP A 313 10.01 -32.13 -14.97
CA ASP A 313 10.26 -32.87 -16.20
C ASP A 313 10.40 -31.95 -17.43
N GLY A 314 10.71 -32.51 -18.59
CA GLY A 314 10.93 -31.73 -19.82
C GLY A 314 9.74 -30.85 -20.21
N THR A 315 8.49 -31.23 -19.91
CA THR A 315 7.31 -30.43 -20.26
C THR A 315 7.10 -29.30 -19.25
N GLN A 316 7.14 -29.63 -17.96
CA GLN A 316 6.98 -28.68 -16.86
C GLN A 316 8.10 -27.63 -16.84
N LEU A 317 9.33 -28.04 -17.18
CA LEU A 317 10.50 -27.17 -17.18
C LEU A 317 10.37 -26.03 -18.19
N LEU A 318 9.70 -26.25 -19.34
CA LEU A 318 9.47 -25.20 -20.33
C LEU A 318 8.55 -24.08 -19.81
N GLU A 319 7.56 -24.43 -19.00
CA GLU A 319 6.67 -23.47 -18.35
C GLU A 319 7.42 -22.69 -17.26
N LEU A 320 8.30 -23.37 -16.52
CA LEU A 320 9.02 -22.83 -15.36
C LEU A 320 10.30 -22.05 -15.69
N LEU A 321 10.72 -22.03 -16.95
CA LEU A 321 11.83 -21.20 -17.43
C LEU A 321 11.39 -19.84 -17.99
N GLY A 322 10.07 -19.60 -18.03
CA GLY A 322 9.48 -18.37 -18.51
C GLY A 322 9.46 -18.26 -20.04
N PRO A 323 8.77 -17.24 -20.60
CA PRO A 323 8.62 -17.06 -22.04
C PRO A 323 9.80 -16.32 -22.69
N GLY A 324 10.70 -15.73 -21.90
CA GLY A 324 11.80 -14.92 -22.39
C GLY A 324 12.93 -15.72 -23.03
N ASP A 325 13.88 -14.98 -23.60
CA ASP A 325 15.10 -15.54 -24.17
C ASP A 325 16.12 -15.91 -23.08
N GLU A 326 15.95 -15.47 -21.84
CA GLU A 326 16.81 -15.81 -20.70
C GLU A 326 16.04 -16.62 -19.65
N PRO A 327 16.68 -17.62 -19.01
CA PRO A 327 16.03 -18.40 -17.98
C PRO A 327 15.75 -17.51 -16.77
N ALA A 328 14.48 -17.44 -16.38
CA ALA A 328 14.06 -16.65 -15.23
C ALA A 328 13.11 -17.48 -14.36
N PRO A 329 13.10 -17.25 -13.04
CA PRO A 329 12.09 -17.83 -12.16
C PRO A 329 10.68 -17.34 -12.55
N VAL A 330 9.67 -18.14 -12.25
CA VAL A 330 8.29 -17.89 -12.68
C VAL A 330 7.34 -17.86 -11.50
N TRP A 331 6.37 -16.95 -11.55
CA TRP A 331 5.26 -16.89 -10.61
C TRP A 331 4.11 -17.77 -11.07
N ARG A 332 3.82 -18.83 -10.31
CA ARG A 332 2.75 -19.79 -10.59
C ARG A 332 1.61 -19.63 -9.60
N ALA A 333 0.37 -19.65 -10.09
CA ALA A 333 -0.80 -19.72 -9.21
C ALA A 333 -0.94 -21.14 -8.65
N LEU A 334 -1.23 -21.27 -7.36
CA LEU A 334 -1.58 -22.56 -6.76
C LEU A 334 -3.06 -22.85 -7.00
N PRO A 335 -3.41 -24.08 -7.42
CA PRO A 335 -4.81 -24.49 -7.53
C PRO A 335 -5.42 -24.61 -6.14
N ASP A 336 -6.52 -23.87 -5.92
CA ASP A 336 -7.36 -23.87 -4.72
C ASP A 336 -6.63 -24.14 -3.38
N PRO A 337 -5.89 -23.15 -2.86
CA PRO A 337 -5.15 -23.32 -1.62
C PRO A 337 -6.08 -23.50 -0.39
N GLY A 338 -7.41 -23.37 -0.55
CA GLY A 338 -8.39 -23.50 0.52
C GLY A 338 -8.73 -22.17 1.21
N ASP A 339 -9.77 -22.19 2.05
CA ASP A 339 -10.26 -21.05 2.86
C ASP A 339 -10.57 -19.76 2.07
N GLY A 340 -10.88 -19.89 0.77
CA GLY A 340 -11.17 -18.74 -0.11
C GLY A 340 -9.95 -17.87 -0.43
N PHE A 341 -8.74 -18.38 -0.19
CA PHE A 341 -7.50 -17.73 -0.59
C PHE A 341 -7.17 -17.99 -2.06
N LEU A 342 -6.46 -17.05 -2.67
CA LEU A 342 -5.67 -17.24 -3.87
C LEU A 342 -4.20 -17.14 -3.50
N ALA A 343 -3.35 -17.94 -4.15
CA ALA A 343 -1.93 -17.97 -3.84
C ALA A 343 -1.10 -17.99 -5.12
N ARG A 344 0.03 -17.29 -5.09
CA ARG A 344 1.06 -17.32 -6.13
C ARG A 344 2.41 -17.61 -5.49
N VAL A 345 3.14 -18.56 -6.06
CA VAL A 345 4.45 -18.99 -5.56
C VAL A 345 5.51 -18.67 -6.58
N HIS A 346 6.66 -18.23 -6.09
CA HIS A 346 7.84 -17.93 -6.89
C HIS A 346 8.70 -19.18 -7.03
N LEU A 347 8.78 -19.73 -8.24
CA LEU A 347 9.37 -21.03 -8.52
C LEU A 347 10.58 -20.92 -9.44
N ARG A 348 11.58 -21.77 -9.20
CA ARG A 348 12.69 -22.03 -10.11
C ARG A 348 12.67 -23.50 -10.52
N GLY A 349 12.38 -23.76 -11.79
CA GLY A 349 12.41 -25.11 -12.34
C GLY A 349 13.84 -25.65 -12.44
N ILE A 350 14.06 -26.84 -11.89
CA ILE A 350 15.30 -27.61 -11.97
C ILE A 350 14.98 -28.92 -12.70
N PRO A 351 15.73 -29.29 -13.75
CA PRO A 351 15.53 -30.54 -14.47
C PRO A 351 15.65 -31.77 -13.57
N THR A 352 14.75 -32.74 -13.74
CA THR A 352 14.81 -34.05 -13.07
C THR A 352 15.84 -35.00 -13.67
N SER A 353 16.21 -34.79 -14.94
CA SER A 353 17.11 -35.65 -15.71
C SER A 353 17.89 -34.85 -16.74
N THR A 354 19.00 -35.43 -17.24
CA THR A 354 19.78 -34.85 -18.33
C THR A 354 18.95 -34.67 -19.60
N GLU A 355 17.99 -35.57 -19.86
CA GLU A 355 17.07 -35.48 -20.98
C GLU A 355 16.15 -34.24 -20.86
N ALA A 356 15.57 -34.00 -19.69
CA ALA A 356 14.77 -32.79 -19.44
C ALA A 356 15.60 -31.51 -19.62
N ALA A 357 16.87 -31.55 -19.20
CA ALA A 357 17.83 -30.46 -19.40
C ALA A 357 18.05 -30.16 -20.88
N HIS A 358 18.26 -31.21 -21.68
CA HIS A 358 18.44 -31.11 -23.11
C HIS A 358 17.18 -30.54 -23.78
N ASP A 359 16.00 -31.01 -23.41
CA ASP A 359 14.71 -30.52 -23.92
C ASP A 359 14.53 -29.01 -23.69
N ALA A 360 14.88 -28.53 -22.50
CA ALA A 360 14.90 -27.11 -22.17
C ALA A 360 15.91 -26.33 -23.02
N LEU A 361 17.14 -26.85 -23.16
CA LEU A 361 18.17 -26.26 -24.00
C LEU A 361 17.70 -26.10 -25.45
N PHE A 362 17.08 -27.12 -26.04
CA PHE A 362 16.58 -27.05 -27.41
C PHE A 362 15.50 -26.00 -27.59
N THR A 363 14.63 -25.85 -26.60
CA THR A 363 13.60 -24.82 -26.61
C THR A 363 14.19 -23.41 -26.45
N PHE A 364 15.27 -23.23 -25.68
CA PHE A 364 15.96 -21.94 -25.60
C PHE A 364 16.70 -21.58 -26.89
N LEU A 365 17.35 -22.56 -27.51
CA LEU A 365 18.02 -22.36 -28.79
C LEU A 365 17.01 -21.98 -29.89
N SER A 366 15.81 -22.57 -29.89
CA SER A 366 14.75 -22.23 -30.87
C SER A 366 14.23 -20.80 -30.72
N ARG A 367 14.23 -20.24 -29.50
CA ARG A 367 13.88 -18.83 -29.23
C ARG A 367 14.96 -17.85 -29.71
N ARG A 368 16.19 -18.31 -29.97
CA ARG A 368 17.35 -17.47 -30.29
C ARG A 368 17.89 -17.69 -31.72
N PRO A 369 17.07 -17.48 -32.78
CA PRO A 369 17.50 -17.75 -34.15
C PRO A 369 18.71 -16.91 -34.58
N ASN A 370 18.86 -15.68 -34.07
CA ASN A 370 20.02 -14.84 -34.39
C ASN A 370 21.34 -15.36 -33.83
N ALA A 371 21.32 -15.95 -32.62
CA ALA A 371 22.51 -16.55 -32.02
C ALA A 371 22.93 -17.82 -32.78
N LEU A 372 21.97 -18.58 -33.30
CA LEU A 372 22.24 -19.74 -34.13
C LEU A 372 22.92 -19.38 -35.47
N ARG A 373 22.62 -18.20 -36.04
CA ARG A 373 23.27 -17.72 -37.29
C ARG A 373 24.75 -17.38 -37.11
N THR A 374 25.13 -16.86 -35.93
CA THR A 374 26.52 -16.46 -35.66
C THR A 374 27.43 -17.62 -35.27
N GLY A 375 26.86 -18.80 -35.01
CA GLY A 375 27.60 -20.05 -34.82
C GLY A 375 26.96 -20.98 -33.80
N LEU A 376 26.59 -22.20 -34.24
CA LEU A 376 25.89 -23.18 -33.40
C LEU A 376 26.69 -23.57 -32.15
N ALA A 377 27.98 -23.91 -32.29
CA ALA A 377 28.81 -24.35 -31.17
C ALA A 377 28.91 -23.27 -30.08
N ARG A 378 29.05 -22.00 -30.49
CA ARG A 378 29.10 -20.86 -29.58
C ARG A 378 27.75 -20.61 -28.90
N ALA A 379 26.65 -20.67 -29.65
CA ALA A 379 25.30 -20.49 -29.10
C ALA A 379 24.95 -21.61 -28.10
N LEU A 380 25.35 -22.85 -28.41
CA LEU A 380 25.21 -24.02 -27.54
C LEU A 380 25.96 -23.84 -26.23
N ALA A 381 27.27 -23.53 -26.29
CA ALA A 381 28.10 -23.34 -25.11
C ALA A 381 27.56 -22.24 -24.19
N ILE A 382 27.25 -21.06 -24.74
CA ILE A 382 26.73 -19.93 -23.96
C ILE A 382 25.37 -20.24 -23.33
N THR A 383 24.47 -20.89 -24.09
CA THR A 383 23.13 -21.19 -23.59
C THR A 383 23.16 -22.28 -22.53
N TRP A 384 24.00 -23.31 -22.71
CA TRP A 384 24.20 -24.36 -21.72
C TRP A 384 24.82 -23.83 -20.44
N GLU A 385 25.87 -23.02 -20.52
CA GLU A 385 26.50 -22.38 -19.36
C GLU A 385 25.49 -21.54 -18.57
N LYS A 386 24.66 -20.74 -19.26
CA LYS A 386 23.59 -19.95 -18.63
C LYS A 386 22.56 -20.84 -17.92
N LEU A 387 22.13 -21.93 -18.55
CA LEU A 387 21.15 -22.85 -17.96
C LEU A 387 21.73 -23.62 -16.77
N CYS A 388 22.96 -24.13 -16.87
CA CYS A 388 23.69 -24.76 -15.77
C CYS A 388 23.89 -23.81 -14.59
N SER A 389 24.26 -22.55 -14.86
CA SER A 389 24.37 -21.53 -13.81
C SER A 389 23.02 -21.25 -13.15
N PHE A 390 21.93 -21.18 -13.92
CA PHE A 390 20.59 -20.95 -13.41
C PHE A 390 20.10 -22.12 -12.54
N TRP A 391 20.34 -23.36 -12.97
CA TRP A 391 20.00 -24.59 -12.23
C TRP A 391 20.96 -24.90 -11.08
N SER A 392 22.10 -24.22 -11.00
CA SER A 392 23.21 -24.59 -10.10
C SER A 392 23.69 -26.02 -10.32
N TRP A 393 23.77 -26.44 -11.59
CA TRP A 393 24.10 -27.81 -12.01
C TRP A 393 25.48 -27.85 -12.68
N SER A 394 26.50 -28.29 -11.93
CA SER A 394 27.91 -28.20 -12.34
C SER A 394 28.43 -29.37 -13.19
N ASP A 395 27.83 -30.56 -13.04
CA ASP A 395 28.45 -31.80 -13.52
C ASP A 395 27.81 -32.36 -14.81
N ALA A 396 26.90 -31.62 -15.44
CA ALA A 396 26.20 -32.05 -16.64
C ALA A 396 26.91 -31.60 -17.92
N ALA A 397 27.32 -32.57 -18.75
CA ALA A 397 27.87 -32.29 -20.07
C ALA A 397 26.77 -31.83 -21.04
N PRO A 398 27.05 -30.84 -21.92
CA PRO A 398 26.12 -30.48 -22.99
C PRO A 398 25.93 -31.64 -23.97
N PRO A 399 24.79 -31.70 -24.69
CA PRO A 399 24.59 -32.69 -25.74
C PRO A 399 25.58 -32.47 -26.89
N ASP A 400 25.92 -33.56 -27.59
CA ASP A 400 26.80 -33.50 -28.76
C ASP A 400 26.19 -32.60 -29.86
N ILE A 401 27.06 -31.87 -30.57
CA ILE A 401 26.72 -30.96 -31.65
C ILE A 401 25.93 -31.68 -32.76
N THR A 402 26.24 -32.95 -33.02
CA THR A 402 25.53 -33.77 -34.02
C THR A 402 24.07 -33.98 -33.64
N THR A 403 23.82 -34.39 -32.40
CA THR A 403 22.46 -34.56 -31.85
C THR A 403 21.69 -33.24 -31.84
N VAL A 404 22.38 -32.14 -31.54
CA VAL A 404 21.78 -30.80 -31.55
C VAL A 404 21.34 -30.41 -32.96
N HIS A 405 22.19 -30.66 -33.96
CA HIS A 405 21.87 -30.40 -35.36
C HIS A 405 20.64 -31.17 -35.83
N GLU A 406 20.57 -32.47 -35.56
CA GLU A 406 19.45 -33.32 -35.98
C GLU A 406 18.13 -32.84 -35.37
N ARG A 407 18.14 -32.52 -34.08
CA ARG A 407 16.93 -32.12 -33.36
C ARG A 407 16.44 -30.72 -33.74
N LEU A 408 17.35 -29.76 -33.95
CA LEU A 408 16.97 -28.44 -34.46
C LEU A 408 16.53 -28.49 -35.92
N TRP A 409 17.11 -29.37 -36.74
CA TRP A 409 16.71 -29.58 -38.14
C TRP A 409 15.29 -30.12 -38.28
N ALA A 410 14.83 -30.90 -37.31
CA ALA A 410 13.45 -31.36 -37.26
C ALA A 410 12.44 -30.19 -37.20
N GLN A 411 12.84 -29.01 -36.70
CA GLN A 411 11.98 -27.83 -36.61
C GLN A 411 12.02 -27.00 -37.92
N PRO A 412 10.91 -26.92 -38.69
CA PRO A 412 10.91 -26.26 -40.00
C PRO A 412 11.35 -24.80 -39.97
N ALA A 413 11.00 -24.08 -38.90
CA ALA A 413 11.32 -22.67 -38.71
C ALA A 413 12.83 -22.39 -38.54
N LEU A 414 13.61 -23.38 -38.12
CA LEU A 414 15.04 -23.21 -37.84
C LEU A 414 15.94 -23.72 -38.97
N ARG A 415 15.40 -24.44 -39.96
CA ARG A 415 16.19 -25.02 -41.07
C ARG A 415 16.96 -23.95 -41.84
N GLY A 416 16.32 -22.83 -42.19
CA GLY A 416 16.98 -21.73 -42.90
C GLY A 416 18.09 -21.05 -42.10
N VAL A 417 17.96 -21.03 -40.77
CA VAL A 417 18.97 -20.49 -39.85
C VAL A 417 20.21 -21.40 -39.80
N LEU A 418 20.00 -22.72 -39.76
CA LEU A 418 21.07 -23.72 -39.75
C LEU A 418 21.78 -23.82 -41.11
N CYS A 419 21.05 -23.66 -42.22
CA CYS A 419 21.63 -23.67 -43.56
C CYS A 419 22.61 -22.52 -43.79
N ALA A 420 22.36 -21.33 -43.24
CA ALA A 420 23.26 -20.18 -43.39
C ALA A 420 24.64 -20.45 -42.77
N GLY A 421 24.69 -21.01 -41.56
CA GLY A 421 25.94 -21.39 -40.90
C GLY A 421 26.64 -22.59 -41.57
N ARG A 422 25.88 -23.50 -42.17
CA ARG A 422 26.43 -24.64 -42.93
C ARG A 422 27.02 -24.22 -44.29
N LEU A 423 26.41 -23.25 -44.97
CA LEU A 423 26.95 -22.63 -46.18
C LEU A 423 28.29 -21.94 -45.89
N GLU A 424 28.39 -21.20 -44.78
CA GLU A 424 29.64 -20.56 -44.39
C GLU A 424 30.75 -21.59 -44.09
N ARG A 425 30.43 -22.66 -43.33
CA ARG A 425 31.40 -23.70 -42.97
C ARG A 425 31.81 -24.60 -44.13
N ASP A 426 30.84 -25.08 -44.92
CA ASP A 426 31.07 -26.13 -45.92
C ASP A 426 31.47 -25.54 -47.29
N LEU A 427 31.15 -24.26 -47.59
CA LEU A 427 31.47 -23.62 -48.88
C LEU A 427 32.41 -22.41 -48.77
N VAL A 428 32.27 -21.56 -47.75
CA VAL A 428 33.04 -20.30 -47.66
C VAL A 428 34.40 -20.48 -46.96
N ALA A 429 34.45 -21.20 -45.83
CA ALA A 429 35.67 -21.42 -45.07
C ALA A 429 36.78 -22.18 -45.85
N PRO A 430 36.47 -23.22 -46.65
CA PRO A 430 37.47 -23.86 -47.51
C PRO A 430 38.01 -22.91 -48.58
N TYR A 431 37.14 -22.11 -49.19
CA TYR A 431 37.50 -21.14 -50.23
C TYR A 431 38.37 -20.00 -49.68
N LEU A 432 38.08 -19.50 -48.48
CA LEU A 432 38.92 -18.48 -47.81
C LEU A 432 40.26 -19.02 -47.31
N ALA A 433 40.35 -20.33 -47.03
CA ALA A 433 41.62 -20.98 -46.68
C ALA A 433 42.52 -21.16 -47.92
N GLU A 434 41.94 -21.41 -49.09
CA GLU A 434 42.67 -21.42 -50.38
C GLU A 434 43.21 -20.02 -50.74
N VAL A 435 42.43 -18.96 -50.56
CA VAL A 435 42.82 -17.57 -50.90
C VAL A 435 43.93 -16.99 -50.00
N ARG A 436 44.21 -17.59 -48.83
CA ARG A 436 45.30 -17.16 -47.92
C ARG A 436 46.66 -17.80 -48.23
N HIS A 437 46.71 -18.72 -49.19
CA HIS A 437 47.92 -19.40 -49.63
C HIS A 437 48.45 -18.92 -51.00
N ASP A 438 47.80 -17.91 -51.58
CA ASP A 438 48.35 -17.02 -52.61
C ASP A 438 48.68 -15.65 -51.99
#